data_AF-A0A3D2VRA6-F1
#
_entry.id   AF-A0A3D2VRA6-F1
#
_cell.length_a   1.000
_cell.length_b   1.000
_cell.length_c   1.000
_cell.angle_alpha   90.00
_cell.angle_beta   90.00
_cell.angle_gamma   90.00
#
_symmetry.space_group_name_H-M   'P 1'
#
loop_
_entity.id
_entity.type
_entity.pdbx_description
1 polymer ?
#
loop_
_entity_poly.entity_id
_entity_poly.type
_entity_poly.pdbx_seq_one_letter_code
_entity_poly.pdbx_strand_id
1 'polypeptide(L)'
;MCAPLIGAALQVCWTQLATALDSAWIAPASTPALCPVCGAPPVASVVGGAGDADSGLRYLHCALCGSEWHAVRAQCTQCNNDKGIVYFAVEASQQPIQAEACPECGSYLKICRRDQQLDMEPLADDLASLALDLLMGGEKFARSGVNYLLLQGE
;
A
#
# COMPACT_ATOMS: atom_id res chain seq x y z
N MET A 1 -16.95 -16.19 -5.77
CA MET A 1 -16.17 -17.31 -5.19
C MET A 1 -14.82 -17.55 -5.89
N CYS A 2 -14.59 -17.11 -7.14
CA CYS A 2 -13.29 -17.34 -7.83
C CYS A 2 -12.27 -16.20 -7.70
N ALA A 3 -12.68 -15.02 -7.18
CA ALA A 3 -11.83 -13.83 -7.10
C ALA A 3 -10.44 -14.06 -6.46
N PRO A 4 -10.30 -14.66 -5.26
CA PRO A 4 -8.98 -14.86 -4.66
C PRO A 4 -8.09 -15.81 -5.46
N LEU A 5 -8.66 -16.82 -6.12
CA LEU A 5 -7.90 -17.74 -6.97
C LEU A 5 -7.36 -17.04 -8.22
N ILE A 6 -8.19 -16.19 -8.84
CA ILE A 6 -7.79 -15.39 -9.99
C ILE A 6 -6.73 -14.37 -9.56
N GLY A 7 -6.95 -13.66 -8.45
CA GLY A 7 -6.00 -12.70 -7.89
C GLY A 7 -4.64 -13.33 -7.61
N ALA A 8 -4.62 -14.48 -6.93
CA ALA A 8 -3.39 -15.20 -6.64
C ALA A 8 -2.66 -15.66 -7.92
N ALA A 9 -3.39 -16.19 -8.91
CA ALA A 9 -2.80 -16.60 -10.19
C ALA A 9 -2.17 -15.41 -10.93
N LEU A 10 -2.87 -14.26 -10.95
CA LEU A 10 -2.34 -13.03 -11.53
C LEU A 10 -1.10 -12.54 -10.77
N GLN A 11 -1.10 -12.57 -9.44
CA GLN A 11 0.05 -12.18 -8.64
C GLN A 11 1.30 -13.02 -8.98
N VAL A 12 1.17 -14.34 -9.03
CA VAL A 12 2.29 -15.24 -9.39
C VAL A 12 2.84 -14.90 -10.78
N CYS A 13 1.98 -14.79 -11.79
CA CYS A 13 2.39 -14.49 -13.15
C CYS A 13 3.08 -13.12 -13.26
N TRP A 14 2.53 -12.08 -12.62
CA TRP A 14 3.08 -10.73 -12.71
C TRP A 14 4.35 -10.53 -11.89
N THR A 15 4.49 -11.20 -10.75
CA THR A 15 5.76 -11.21 -10.01
C THR A 15 6.85 -11.88 -10.85
N GLN A 16 6.56 -13.00 -11.50
CA GLN A 16 7.52 -13.65 -12.40
C GLN A 16 7.97 -12.70 -13.53
N LEU A 17 7.03 -12.03 -14.19
CA LEU A 17 7.34 -11.04 -15.23
C LEU A 17 8.14 -9.86 -14.69
N ALA A 18 7.80 -9.36 -13.50
CA ALA A 18 8.52 -8.26 -12.86
C ALA A 18 9.98 -8.61 -12.54
N THR A 19 10.25 -9.83 -12.07
CA THR A 19 11.62 -10.28 -11.76
C THR A 19 12.50 -10.46 -13.00
N ALA A 20 11.90 -10.55 -14.19
CA ALA A 20 12.62 -10.68 -15.46
C ALA A 20 12.93 -9.34 -16.13
N LEU A 21 12.38 -8.23 -15.61
CA LEU A 21 12.63 -6.89 -16.16
C LEU A 21 13.99 -6.34 -15.72
N ASP A 22 14.68 -5.68 -16.65
CA ASP A 22 15.83 -4.86 -16.32
C ASP A 22 15.33 -3.58 -15.64
N SER A 23 15.82 -3.32 -14.42
CA SER A 23 15.53 -2.10 -13.67
C SER A 23 15.86 -0.81 -14.44
N ALA A 24 16.82 -0.84 -15.37
CA ALA A 24 17.18 0.30 -16.20
C ALA A 24 16.05 0.73 -17.16
N TRP A 25 15.06 -0.13 -17.40
CA TRP A 25 13.92 0.16 -18.28
C TRP A 25 12.69 0.65 -17.51
N ILE A 26 12.75 0.66 -16.18
CA ILE A 26 11.64 1.10 -15.34
C ILE A 26 11.72 2.62 -15.21
N ALA A 27 10.82 3.32 -15.90
CA ALA A 27 10.66 4.75 -15.73
C ALA A 27 10.09 5.07 -14.34
N PRO A 28 10.35 6.28 -13.79
CA PRO A 28 9.65 6.76 -12.61
C PRO A 28 8.13 6.69 -12.81
N ALA A 29 7.39 6.45 -11.73
CA ALA A 29 5.93 6.36 -11.78
C ALA A 29 5.34 7.65 -12.38
N SER A 30 4.67 7.53 -13.53
CA SER A 30 4.02 8.65 -14.21
C SER A 30 2.80 9.15 -13.45
N THR A 31 2.17 8.27 -12.66
CA THR A 31 1.11 8.57 -11.71
C THR A 31 1.55 8.04 -10.35
N PRO A 32 1.65 8.88 -9.29
CA PRO A 32 2.16 8.46 -7.98
C PRO A 32 1.42 7.26 -7.37
N ALA A 33 0.12 7.14 -7.69
CA ALA A 33 -0.75 6.08 -7.21
C ALA A 33 -0.59 4.73 -7.94
N LEU A 34 0.19 4.64 -9.02
CA LEU A 34 0.27 3.44 -9.85
C LEU A 34 1.69 2.89 -9.90
N CYS A 35 1.79 1.56 -9.90
CA CYS A 35 3.06 0.86 -9.98
C CYS A 35 3.75 1.16 -11.32
N PRO A 36 5.04 1.57 -11.33
CA PRO A 36 5.78 1.84 -12.56
C PRO A 36 6.09 0.57 -13.38
N VAL A 37 5.91 -0.61 -12.79
CA VAL A 37 6.21 -1.90 -13.43
C VAL A 37 5.00 -2.45 -14.18
N CYS A 38 3.83 -2.46 -13.56
CA CYS A 38 2.63 -3.09 -14.12
C CYS A 38 1.39 -2.19 -14.17
N GLY A 39 1.47 -0.96 -13.65
CA GLY A 39 0.35 -0.01 -13.63
C GLY A 39 -0.74 -0.30 -12.59
N ALA A 40 -0.62 -1.36 -11.79
CA ALA A 40 -1.59 -1.66 -10.74
C ALA A 40 -1.47 -0.70 -9.53
N PRO A 41 -2.58 -0.46 -8.79
CA PRO A 41 -2.53 0.30 -7.54
C PRO A 41 -1.76 -0.44 -6.43
N PRO A 42 -1.32 0.26 -5.38
CA PRO A 42 -0.72 -0.37 -4.22
C PRO A 42 -1.75 -1.11 -3.37
N VAL A 43 -1.29 -2.10 -2.61
CA VAL A 43 -2.08 -2.65 -1.48
C VAL A 43 -1.94 -1.77 -0.24
N ALA A 44 -0.72 -1.30 0.03
CA ALA A 44 -0.37 -0.48 1.19
C ALA A 44 0.88 0.36 0.92
N SER A 45 1.10 1.37 1.76
CA SER A 45 2.40 2.01 1.96
C SER A 45 3.24 1.20 2.93
N VAL A 46 4.56 1.31 2.82
CA VAL A 46 5.53 0.70 3.72
C VAL A 46 6.54 1.75 4.15
N VAL A 47 6.89 1.77 5.44
CA VAL A 47 7.95 2.61 5.99
C VAL A 47 9.02 1.72 6.61
N GLY A 48 10.26 1.92 6.18
CA GLY A 48 11.38 1.03 6.54
C GLY A 48 11.58 -0.09 5.51
N GLY A 49 12.82 -0.54 5.36
CA GLY A 49 13.25 -1.45 4.29
C GLY A 49 14.44 -2.34 4.68
N ALA A 50 14.99 -3.04 3.69
CA ALA A 50 16.04 -4.02 3.87
C ALA A 50 17.42 -3.36 4.08
N GLY A 51 17.68 -2.91 5.31
CA GLY A 51 18.96 -2.39 5.76
C GLY A 51 18.86 -0.99 6.39
N ASP A 52 19.90 -0.59 7.12
CA ASP A 52 19.93 0.67 7.86
C ASP A 52 19.77 1.92 6.96
N ALA A 53 20.17 1.84 5.69
CA ALA A 53 20.06 2.94 4.73
C ALA A 53 18.62 3.29 4.32
N ASP A 54 17.70 2.33 4.44
CA ASP A 54 16.27 2.52 4.13
C ASP A 54 15.45 2.87 5.38
N SER A 55 16.13 3.07 6.53
CA SER A 55 15.48 3.45 7.78
C SER A 55 14.79 4.81 7.61
N GLY A 56 13.46 4.77 7.54
CA GLY A 56 12.64 5.96 7.38
C GLY A 56 12.27 6.32 5.94
N LEU A 57 12.70 5.59 4.92
CA LEU A 57 12.14 5.76 3.58
C LEU A 57 10.72 5.18 3.51
N ARG A 58 9.90 5.75 2.63
CA ARG A 58 8.54 5.27 2.35
C ARG A 58 8.48 4.72 0.93
N TYR A 59 7.87 3.54 0.82
CA TYR A 59 7.56 2.89 -0.44
C TYR A 59 6.07 2.59 -0.52
N LEU A 60 5.59 2.38 -1.73
CA LEU A 60 4.29 1.76 -1.99
C LEU A 60 4.52 0.32 -2.44
N HIS A 61 3.73 -0.62 -1.93
CA HIS A 61 3.81 -2.03 -2.28
C HIS A 61 2.72 -2.38 -3.29
N CYS A 62 3.10 -2.82 -4.49
CA CYS A 62 2.16 -3.13 -5.57
C CYS A 62 1.24 -4.29 -5.19
N ALA A 63 -0.08 -4.13 -5.37
CA ALA A 63 -1.04 -5.20 -5.08
C ALA A 63 -0.94 -6.41 -6.03
N LEU A 64 -0.31 -6.24 -7.21
CA LEU A 64 -0.26 -7.24 -8.27
C LEU A 64 1.12 -7.89 -8.40
N CYS A 65 2.16 -7.13 -8.75
CA CYS A 65 3.49 -7.69 -9.03
C CYS A 65 4.44 -7.70 -7.82
N GLY A 66 4.03 -7.11 -6.68
CA GLY A 66 4.84 -7.02 -5.47
C GLY A 66 6.02 -6.04 -5.55
N SER A 67 6.20 -5.32 -6.67
CA SER A 67 7.25 -4.31 -6.79
C SER A 67 6.99 -3.12 -5.85
N GLU A 68 8.06 -2.59 -5.29
CA GLU A 68 8.03 -1.42 -4.42
C GLU A 68 8.60 -0.19 -5.14
N TRP A 69 7.98 0.97 -4.93
CA TRP A 69 8.48 2.23 -5.47
C TRP A 69 8.37 3.35 -4.45
N HIS A 70 9.31 4.29 -4.51
CA HIS A 70 9.42 5.37 -3.53
C HIS A 70 8.21 6.31 -3.59
N ALA A 71 7.74 6.73 -2.41
CA ALA A 71 6.75 7.79 -2.25
C ALA A 71 7.19 8.75 -1.14
N VAL A 72 6.85 10.03 -1.29
CA VAL A 72 7.19 11.05 -0.28
C VAL A 72 6.42 10.78 1.01
N ARG A 73 7.08 10.94 2.16
CA ARG A 73 6.43 10.80 3.47
C ARG A 73 5.42 11.92 3.71
N ALA A 74 4.37 11.62 4.47
CA ALA A 74 3.35 12.59 4.86
C ALA A 74 2.74 13.34 3.66
N GLN A 75 2.67 12.65 2.51
CA GLN A 75 2.05 13.14 1.29
C GLN A 75 1.05 12.09 0.80
N CYS A 76 -0.16 12.53 0.45
CA CYS A 76 -1.19 11.69 -0.11
C CYS A 76 -0.72 11.07 -1.42
N THR A 77 -0.79 9.75 -1.53
CA THR A 77 -0.37 8.99 -2.72
C THR A 77 -1.34 9.14 -3.89
N GLN A 78 -2.54 9.69 -3.65
CA GLN A 78 -3.59 9.85 -4.66
C GLN A 78 -3.60 11.24 -5.28
N CYS A 79 -3.55 12.31 -4.46
CA CYS A 79 -3.65 13.70 -4.94
C CYS A 79 -2.40 14.56 -4.68
N ASN A 80 -1.34 13.99 -4.08
CA ASN A 80 -0.11 14.68 -3.69
C ASN A 80 -0.25 15.80 -2.65
N ASN A 81 -1.39 15.91 -1.97
CA ASN A 81 -1.54 16.82 -0.83
C ASN A 81 -0.59 16.43 0.32
N ASP A 82 0.12 17.40 0.87
CA ASP A 82 1.07 17.25 1.99
C ASP A 82 0.57 17.92 3.29
N LYS A 83 -0.64 18.49 3.28
CA LYS A 83 -1.20 19.25 4.40
C LYS A 83 -2.33 18.52 5.08
N GLY A 84 -2.27 18.46 6.40
CA GLY A 84 -3.36 17.93 7.23
C GLY A 84 -3.58 16.42 7.05
N ILE A 85 -2.55 15.67 6.65
CA ILE A 85 -2.60 14.20 6.62
C ILE A 85 -2.82 13.68 8.04
N VAL A 86 -3.82 12.81 8.20
CA VAL A 86 -4.24 12.27 9.50
C VAL A 86 -3.93 10.77 9.54
N TYR A 87 -3.51 10.27 10.69
CA TYR A 87 -3.24 8.85 10.90
C TYR A 87 -4.26 8.25 11.86
N PHE A 88 -4.83 7.12 11.48
CA PHE A 88 -5.78 6.35 12.28
C PHE A 88 -5.21 4.98 12.63
N ALA A 89 -5.56 4.46 13.80
CA ALA A 89 -5.27 3.10 14.26
C ALA A 89 -6.46 2.57 15.06
N VAL A 90 -6.67 1.25 15.06
CA VAL A 90 -7.80 0.62 15.77
C VAL A 90 -7.64 0.74 17.28
N GLU A 91 -6.41 0.66 17.79
CA GLU A 91 -6.08 0.86 19.19
C GLU A 91 -5.17 2.09 19.34
N ALA A 92 -5.22 2.75 20.50
CA ALA A 92 -4.44 3.96 20.78
C ALA A 92 -2.93 3.69 20.94
N SER A 93 -2.52 2.43 21.05
CA SER A 93 -1.11 2.03 20.96
C SER A 93 -0.63 2.18 19.51
N GLN A 94 0.64 2.56 19.34
CA GLN A 94 1.27 2.66 18.02
C GLN A 94 1.39 1.26 17.38
N GLN A 95 0.27 0.80 16.81
CA GLN A 95 0.19 -0.41 16.03
C GLN A 95 1.03 -0.22 14.76
N PRO A 96 1.76 -1.25 14.33
CA PRO A 96 2.65 -1.15 13.18
C PRO A 96 1.87 -1.03 11.86
N ILE A 97 0.53 -1.13 11.89
CA ILE A 97 -0.37 -0.78 10.79
C ILE A 97 -1.24 0.41 11.18
N GLN A 98 -1.24 1.43 10.34
CA GLN A 98 -2.08 2.62 10.49
C GLN A 98 -2.77 2.94 9.16
N ALA A 99 -3.78 3.81 9.16
CA ALA A 99 -4.36 4.36 7.94
C ALA A 99 -3.91 5.82 7.79
N GLU A 100 -3.23 6.11 6.69
CA GLU A 100 -2.88 7.47 6.29
C GLU A 100 -4.06 8.03 5.47
N ALA A 101 -4.76 9.02 6.03
CA ALA A 101 -5.97 9.61 5.45
C ALA A 101 -5.71 11.04 4.99
N CYS A 102 -6.23 11.37 3.80
CA CYS A 102 -6.11 12.68 3.20
C CYS A 102 -7.46 13.40 3.21
N PRO A 103 -7.60 14.53 3.95
CA PRO A 103 -8.87 15.26 4.00
C PRO A 103 -9.22 15.96 2.68
N GLU A 104 -8.24 16.19 1.79
CA GLU A 104 -8.46 16.91 0.52
C GLU A 104 -9.18 16.05 -0.51
N CYS A 105 -8.76 14.80 -0.71
CA CYS A 105 -9.38 13.88 -1.66
C CYS A 105 -10.32 12.86 -1.01
N GLY A 106 -10.41 12.86 0.33
CA GLY A 106 -11.26 11.92 1.07
C GLY A 106 -10.82 10.46 0.96
N SER A 107 -9.57 10.19 0.58
CA SER A 107 -9.04 8.82 0.50
C SER A 107 -8.12 8.46 1.66
N TYR A 108 -7.99 7.17 1.95
CA TYR A 108 -6.95 6.63 2.81
C TYR A 108 -6.21 5.46 2.18
N LEU A 109 -4.97 5.27 2.62
CA LEU A 109 -4.15 4.09 2.33
C LEU A 109 -3.54 3.58 3.64
N LYS A 110 -3.54 2.26 3.84
CA LYS A 110 -2.85 1.67 5.00
C LYS A 110 -1.35 1.83 4.87
N ILE A 111 -0.68 2.03 5.99
CA ILE A 111 0.76 2.16 6.11
C ILE A 111 1.31 1.10 7.07
N CYS A 112 2.24 0.32 6.55
CA CYS A 112 2.94 -0.78 7.21
C CYS A 112 4.30 -0.27 7.73
N ARG A 113 4.50 -0.30 9.03
CA ARG A 113 5.70 0.19 9.73
C ARG A 113 6.70 -0.95 9.91
N ARG A 114 7.41 -1.31 8.83
CA ARG A 114 8.51 -2.29 8.87
C ARG A 114 9.65 -1.85 9.80
N ASP A 115 9.79 -0.54 10.00
CA ASP A 115 10.70 0.06 10.98
C ASP A 115 10.35 -0.28 12.44
N GLN A 116 9.11 -0.70 12.72
CA GLN A 116 8.64 -1.12 14.03
C GLN A 116 8.48 -2.63 14.14
N GLN A 117 8.12 -3.30 13.04
CA GLN A 117 7.92 -4.74 12.98
C GLN A 117 8.50 -5.31 11.67
N LEU A 118 9.65 -6.00 11.79
CA LEU A 118 10.45 -6.44 10.64
C LEU A 118 9.79 -7.55 9.79
N ASP A 119 8.94 -8.37 10.38
CA ASP A 119 8.25 -9.49 9.71
C ASP A 119 6.95 -9.09 9.00
N MET A 120 6.67 -7.78 8.92
CA MET A 120 5.48 -7.24 8.30
C MET A 120 5.45 -7.47 6.78
N GLU A 121 4.40 -8.13 6.31
CA GLU A 121 4.11 -8.47 4.94
C GLU A 121 2.85 -7.72 4.48
N PRO A 122 3.00 -6.67 3.64
CA PRO A 122 1.90 -5.74 3.34
C PRO A 122 0.60 -6.37 2.82
N LEU A 123 0.66 -7.47 2.07
CA LEU A 123 -0.54 -8.11 1.53
C LEU A 123 -1.32 -8.87 2.63
N ALA A 124 -0.64 -9.62 3.48
CA ALA A 124 -1.20 -10.38 4.58
C ALA A 124 -1.65 -9.48 5.73
N ASP A 125 -0.82 -8.51 6.10
CA ASP A 125 -1.10 -7.57 7.18
C ASP A 125 -2.26 -6.61 6.83
N ASP A 126 -2.43 -6.28 5.56
CA ASP A 126 -3.64 -5.60 5.08
C ASP A 126 -4.91 -6.44 5.33
N LEU A 127 -4.89 -7.74 5.05
CA LEU A 127 -6.03 -8.64 5.34
C LEU A 127 -6.25 -8.86 6.84
N ALA A 128 -5.17 -8.89 7.63
CA ALA A 128 -5.25 -9.04 9.08
C ALA A 128 -5.82 -7.79 9.77
N SER A 129 -5.80 -6.64 9.10
CA SER A 129 -6.21 -5.34 9.65
C SER A 129 -7.55 -4.83 9.11
N LEU A 130 -8.49 -5.70 8.72
CA LEU A 130 -9.80 -5.29 8.18
C LEU A 130 -10.64 -4.43 9.12
N ALA A 131 -10.44 -4.55 10.44
CA ALA A 131 -11.09 -3.68 11.42
C ALA A 131 -10.75 -2.19 11.21
N LEU A 132 -9.55 -1.91 10.69
CA LEU A 132 -9.15 -0.55 10.34
C LEU A 132 -9.93 -0.01 9.15
N ASP A 133 -10.21 -0.83 8.12
CA ASP A 133 -11.04 -0.39 7.00
C ASP A 133 -12.47 -0.06 7.45
N LEU A 134 -13.02 -0.83 8.39
CA LEU A 134 -14.33 -0.55 8.98
C LEU A 134 -14.35 0.78 9.75
N LEU A 135 -13.30 1.06 10.53
CA LEU A 135 -13.13 2.34 11.21
C LEU A 135 -13.09 3.49 10.20
N MET A 136 -12.29 3.36 9.13
CA MET A 136 -12.18 4.39 8.10
C MET A 136 -13.49 4.64 7.35
N GLY A 137 -14.29 3.59 7.14
CA GLY A 137 -15.65 3.71 6.60
C GLY A 137 -16.56 4.57 7.48
N GLY A 138 -16.46 4.43 8.81
CA GLY A 138 -17.17 5.29 9.76
C GLY A 138 -16.73 6.76 9.68
N GLU A 139 -15.44 7.01 9.44
CA GLU A 139 -14.85 8.33 9.23
C GLU A 139 -15.08 8.90 7.81
N LYS A 140 -15.79 8.15 6.95
CA LYS A 140 -16.15 8.54 5.57
C LYS A 140 -14.95 8.74 4.63
N PHE A 141 -13.85 8.02 4.85
CA PHE A 141 -12.75 7.97 3.90
C PHE A 141 -12.89 6.75 2.98
N ALA A 142 -12.60 6.95 1.69
CA ALA A 142 -12.58 5.88 0.69
C ALA A 142 -11.19 5.24 0.60
N ARG A 143 -11.13 3.91 0.45
CA ARG A 143 -9.86 3.21 0.31
C ARG A 143 -9.26 3.46 -1.09
N SER A 144 -8.00 3.88 -1.17
CA SER A 144 -7.29 4.07 -2.46
C SER A 144 -6.48 2.85 -2.92
N GLY A 145 -6.12 1.96 -1.98
CA GLY A 145 -5.39 0.72 -2.28
C GLY A 145 -6.32 -0.47 -2.54
N VAL A 146 -5.79 -1.52 -3.18
CA VAL A 146 -6.54 -2.73 -3.55
C VAL A 146 -5.86 -3.98 -3.01
N ASN A 147 -6.65 -4.98 -2.60
CA ASN A 147 -6.16 -6.32 -2.31
C ASN A 147 -6.90 -7.35 -3.18
N TYR A 148 -6.23 -7.94 -4.17
CA TYR A 148 -6.87 -8.87 -5.10
C TYR A 148 -7.28 -10.21 -4.47
N LEU A 149 -6.82 -10.51 -3.26
CA LEU A 149 -7.26 -11.68 -2.49
C LEU A 149 -8.56 -11.41 -1.72
N LEU A 150 -8.94 -10.13 -1.58
CA LEU A 150 -10.20 -9.70 -0.97
C LEU A 150 -10.76 -8.50 -1.73
N LEU A 151 -11.53 -8.79 -2.78
CA LEU A 151 -12.35 -7.77 -3.42
C LEU A 151 -13.53 -7.46 -2.51
N GLN A 152 -13.43 -6.35 -1.77
CA GLN A 152 -14.55 -5.82 -1.00
C GLN A 152 -15.66 -5.46 -1.99
N GLY A 153 -16.85 -6.02 -1.79
CA GLY A 153 -18.04 -5.59 -2.53
C GLY A 153 -18.41 -4.18 -2.13
N GLU A 154 -18.93 -3.40 -3.09
CA GLU A 154 -19.51 -2.07 -2.84
C GLU A 154 -20.62 -2.11 -1.78
#